data_AF-A0A2V9VDF0-F1
#
_entry.id   AF-A0A2V9VDF0-F1
#
_cell.length_a   1.000
_cell.length_b   1.000
_cell.length_c   1.000
_cell.angle_alpha   90.00
_cell.angle_beta   90.00
_cell.angle_gamma   90.00
#
_symmetry.space_group_name_H-M   'P 1'
#
loop_
_entity.id
_entity.type
_entity.pdbx_description
1 polymer ?
#
loop_
_entity_poly.entity_id
_entity_poly.type
_entity_poly.pdbx_seq_one_letter_code
_entity_poly.pdbx_strand_id
1 'polypeptide(L)'
;LEVHARVMAGLKAQGLAANSLALGSQAPEFSLPDHNGNMVSLAELLRRGRLVLCFFRGRWDPFCCGQMEAMNFALSAIEQTGASLVAISPQTVKQSFFMADQHQLRFPLLSDAGNQVARQFGLVYRVPDEQQAIYRRAFVNLPFINGEESWELPIPATYVIDRDGTVVFASADEDYTDRAEPADVLRSLS
;
A
#
# COMPACT_ATOMS: atom_id res chain seq x y z
N LEU A 1 -16.93 2.54 -17.41
CA LEU A 1 -17.28 3.71 -16.57
C LEU A 1 -18.34 3.35 -15.53
N GLU A 2 -19.46 2.73 -15.90
CA GLU A 2 -20.56 2.41 -14.96
C GLU A 2 -20.21 1.35 -13.87
N VAL A 3 -19.50 0.26 -14.22
CA VAL A 3 -19.10 -0.76 -13.22
C VAL A 3 -18.12 -0.18 -12.20
N HIS A 4 -17.10 0.56 -12.65
CA HIS A 4 -16.14 1.19 -11.74
C HIS A 4 -16.83 2.16 -10.76
N ALA A 5 -17.71 3.04 -11.26
CA ALA A 5 -18.44 3.98 -10.41
C ALA A 5 -19.31 3.27 -9.35
N ARG A 6 -19.99 2.17 -9.72
CA ARG A 6 -20.79 1.37 -8.76
C ARG A 6 -19.94 0.67 -7.72
N VAL A 7 -18.78 0.12 -8.10
CA VAL A 7 -17.84 -0.48 -7.15
C VAL A 7 -17.33 0.58 -6.17
N MET A 8 -16.87 1.75 -6.66
CA MET A 8 -16.38 2.83 -5.79
C MET A 8 -17.49 3.32 -4.85
N ALA A 9 -18.72 3.50 -5.33
CA ALA A 9 -19.85 3.87 -4.49
C ALA A 9 -20.15 2.80 -3.42
N GLY A 10 -20.05 1.52 -3.77
CA GLY A 10 -20.23 0.41 -2.85
C GLY A 10 -19.14 0.34 -1.76
N LEU A 11 -17.88 0.64 -2.11
CA LEU A 11 -16.80 0.72 -1.13
C LEU A 11 -16.96 1.93 -0.21
N LYS A 12 -17.30 3.11 -0.76
CA LYS A 12 -17.61 4.31 0.03
C LYS A 12 -18.77 4.08 1.01
N ALA A 13 -19.79 3.33 0.60
CA ALA A 13 -20.91 2.96 1.49
C ALA A 13 -20.49 2.02 2.64
N GLN A 14 -19.40 1.26 2.50
CA GLN A 14 -18.83 0.44 3.57
C GLN A 14 -17.96 1.26 4.53
N GLY A 15 -17.63 2.52 4.18
CA GLY A 15 -16.84 3.43 5.01
C GLY A 15 -15.43 2.89 5.29
N LEU A 16 -14.81 2.24 4.31
CA LEU A 16 -13.54 1.55 4.51
C LEU A 16 -12.41 2.54 4.89
N ALA A 17 -12.37 3.71 4.25
CA ALA A 17 -11.42 4.77 4.59
C ALA A 17 -11.71 5.34 5.99
N ALA A 18 -12.98 5.52 6.35
CA ALA A 18 -13.38 5.98 7.68
C ALA A 18 -13.02 4.97 8.80
N ASN A 19 -12.96 3.69 8.46
CA ASN A 19 -12.57 2.60 9.38
C ASN A 19 -11.08 2.25 9.31
N SER A 20 -10.29 2.98 8.52
CA SER A 20 -8.85 2.77 8.44
C SER A 20 -8.13 3.29 9.69
N LEU A 21 -6.87 2.89 9.87
CA LEU A 21 -6.08 3.25 11.06
C LEU A 21 -6.00 4.77 11.24
N ALA A 22 -6.59 5.27 12.33
CA ALA A 22 -6.73 6.71 12.55
C ALA A 22 -5.41 7.38 12.96
N LEU A 23 -5.29 8.67 12.64
CA LEU A 23 -4.26 9.56 13.17
C LEU A 23 -4.19 9.46 14.71
N GLY A 24 -2.97 9.40 15.26
CA GLY A 24 -2.71 9.24 16.69
C GLY A 24 -2.80 7.79 17.21
N SER A 25 -3.24 6.84 16.38
CA SER A 25 -3.26 5.42 16.76
C SER A 25 -1.86 4.81 16.74
N GLN A 26 -1.70 3.70 17.45
CA GLN A 26 -0.50 2.87 17.34
C GLN A 26 -0.56 2.00 16.08
N ALA A 27 0.51 2.02 15.29
CA ALA A 27 0.65 1.17 14.12
C ALA A 27 0.73 -0.31 14.54
N PRO A 28 -0.07 -1.21 13.94
CA PRO A 28 0.05 -2.63 14.17
C PRO A 28 1.45 -3.16 13.80
N GLU A 29 1.99 -4.03 14.65
CA GLU A 29 3.28 -4.68 14.40
C GLU A 29 3.24 -5.58 13.17
N PHE A 30 4.33 -5.58 12.40
CA PHE A 30 4.49 -6.50 11.27
C PHE A 30 5.94 -6.93 11.08
N SER A 31 6.10 -8.08 10.45
CA SER A 31 7.35 -8.59 9.90
C SER A 31 7.03 -9.31 8.59
N LEU A 32 7.48 -8.74 7.47
CA LEU A 32 7.15 -9.23 6.12
C LEU A 32 8.41 -9.38 5.27
N PRO A 33 8.44 -10.33 4.32
CA PRO A 33 9.53 -10.42 3.36
C PRO A 33 9.46 -9.26 2.35
N ASP A 34 10.60 -8.63 2.09
CA ASP A 34 10.78 -7.72 0.98
C ASP A 34 10.83 -8.46 -0.37
N HIS A 35 10.92 -7.71 -1.46
CA HIS A 35 11.03 -8.20 -2.82
C HIS A 35 12.29 -9.05 -3.11
N ASN A 36 13.27 -9.10 -2.20
CA ASN A 36 14.44 -9.96 -2.26
C ASN A 36 14.34 -11.15 -1.28
N GLY A 37 13.25 -11.26 -0.53
CA GLY A 37 13.01 -12.30 0.48
C GLY A 37 13.61 -12.00 1.86
N ASN A 38 14.17 -10.82 2.08
CA ASN A 38 14.68 -10.42 3.40
C ASN A 38 13.52 -10.00 4.30
N MET A 39 13.52 -10.46 5.55
CA MET A 39 12.51 -10.04 6.53
C MET A 39 12.74 -8.59 6.96
N VAL A 40 11.70 -7.78 6.87
CA VAL A 40 11.67 -6.38 7.32
C VAL A 40 10.56 -6.24 8.36
N SER A 41 10.90 -5.70 9.53
CA SER A 41 9.94 -5.48 10.63
C SER A 41 9.71 -4.00 10.91
N LEU A 42 8.52 -3.68 11.41
CA LEU A 42 8.17 -2.32 11.85
C LEU A 42 9.16 -1.82 12.90
N ALA A 43 9.42 -2.62 13.94
CA ALA A 43 10.37 -2.28 14.99
C ALA A 43 11.78 -1.95 14.45
N GLU A 44 12.26 -2.65 13.43
CA GLU A 44 13.55 -2.31 12.81
C GLU A 44 13.51 -0.97 12.08
N LEU A 45 12.44 -0.69 11.32
CA LEU A 45 12.27 0.56 10.59
C LEU A 45 12.20 1.76 11.56
N LEU A 46 11.41 1.65 12.63
CA LEU A 46 11.23 2.74 13.61
C LEU A 46 12.49 3.05 14.43
N ARG A 47 13.39 2.08 14.59
CA ARG A 47 14.72 2.34 15.18
C ARG A 47 15.57 3.28 14.33
N ARG A 48 15.41 3.27 13.00
CA ARG A 48 16.16 4.10 12.06
C ARG A 48 15.62 5.53 12.00
N GLY A 49 14.31 5.70 12.14
CA GLY A 49 13.64 6.99 12.12
C GLY A 49 12.14 6.83 11.90
N ARG A 50 11.47 7.91 11.47
CA ARG A 50 10.06 7.83 11.05
C ARG A 50 9.92 6.92 9.84
N LEU A 51 8.75 6.29 9.70
CA LEU A 51 8.43 5.42 8.58
C LEU A 51 7.31 6.02 7.74
N VAL A 52 7.56 6.23 6.45
CA VAL A 52 6.53 6.36 5.43
C VAL A 52 6.13 4.97 4.98
N LEU A 53 4.86 4.64 5.12
CA LEU A 53 4.29 3.33 4.80
C LEU A 53 3.17 3.49 3.78
N CYS A 54 3.36 2.93 2.58
CA CYS A 54 2.33 2.95 1.54
C CYS A 54 1.68 1.56 1.38
N PHE A 55 0.35 1.49 1.34
CA PHE A 55 -0.37 0.30 0.90
C PHE A 55 -0.81 0.47 -0.55
N PHE A 56 -0.61 -0.56 -1.36
CA PHE A 56 -0.99 -0.53 -2.77
C PHE A 56 -1.52 -1.88 -3.26
N ARG A 57 -2.22 -1.84 -4.39
CA ARG A 57 -3.03 -2.96 -4.88
C ARG A 57 -2.21 -4.00 -5.62
N GLY A 58 -1.31 -3.54 -6.49
CA GLY A 58 -0.38 -4.40 -7.21
C GLY A 58 0.15 -3.77 -8.48
N ARG A 59 1.18 -4.41 -9.06
CA ARG A 59 1.96 -3.93 -10.21
C ARG A 59 1.19 -3.88 -11.54
N TRP A 60 -0.02 -4.42 -11.57
CA TRP A 60 -0.88 -4.42 -12.75
C TRP A 60 -1.68 -3.11 -12.88
N ASP A 61 -1.80 -2.36 -11.78
CA ASP A 61 -2.56 -1.13 -11.71
C ASP A 61 -1.66 0.08 -12.05
N PRO A 62 -1.92 0.80 -13.16
CA PRO A 62 -1.09 1.94 -13.57
C PRO A 62 -1.03 3.06 -12.53
N PHE A 63 -2.09 3.26 -11.74
CA PHE A 63 -2.08 4.25 -10.66
C PHE A 63 -1.14 3.84 -9.52
N CYS A 64 -1.02 2.54 -9.25
CA CYS A 64 -0.04 2.04 -8.28
C CYS A 64 1.39 2.22 -8.78
N CYS A 65 1.66 1.92 -10.06
CA CYS A 65 2.97 2.19 -10.65
C CYS A 65 3.34 3.68 -10.57
N GLY A 66 2.45 4.56 -11.00
CA GLY A 66 2.69 6.02 -10.96
C GLY A 66 2.94 6.55 -9.55
N GLN A 67 2.16 6.08 -8.55
CA GLN A 67 2.40 6.47 -7.16
C GLN A 67 3.77 6.00 -6.66
N MET A 68 4.16 4.75 -6.94
CA MET A 68 5.46 4.24 -6.49
C MET A 68 6.63 4.95 -7.17
N GLU A 69 6.49 5.34 -8.44
CA GLU A 69 7.48 6.17 -9.14
C GLU A 69 7.57 7.58 -8.55
N ALA A 70 6.45 8.21 -8.24
CA ALA A 70 6.43 9.53 -7.60
C ALA A 70 7.08 9.50 -6.20
N MET A 71 6.80 8.46 -5.42
CA MET A 71 7.47 8.25 -4.14
C MET A 71 8.96 7.92 -4.31
N ASN A 72 9.35 7.18 -5.35
CA ASN A 72 10.77 6.91 -5.67
C ASN A 72 11.54 8.19 -6.02
N PHE A 73 10.88 9.13 -6.70
CA PHE A 73 11.43 10.46 -6.99
C PHE A 73 11.62 11.28 -5.71
N ALA A 74 10.64 11.25 -4.79
CA ALA A 74 10.71 11.94 -3.50
C ALA A 74 11.60 11.25 -2.45
N LEU A 75 12.00 9.98 -2.68
CA LEU A 75 12.70 9.15 -1.70
C LEU A 75 13.91 9.85 -1.08
N SER A 76 14.74 10.51 -1.88
CA SER A 76 15.95 11.14 -1.36
C SER A 76 15.66 12.36 -0.47
N ALA A 77 14.52 13.02 -0.64
CA ALA A 77 14.07 14.06 0.30
C ALA A 77 13.52 13.45 1.59
N ILE A 78 12.81 12.32 1.51
CA ILE A 78 12.33 11.56 2.68
C ILE A 78 13.53 11.07 3.51
N GLU A 79 14.55 10.51 2.87
CA GLU A 79 15.77 10.02 3.54
C GLU A 79 16.56 11.15 4.21
N GLN A 80 16.55 12.36 3.64
CA GLN A 80 17.20 13.53 4.23
C GLN A 80 16.55 13.98 5.56
N THR A 81 15.28 13.66 5.80
CA THR A 81 14.65 13.90 7.11
C THR A 81 14.99 12.80 8.14
N GLY A 82 15.78 11.79 7.75
CA GLY A 82 16.05 10.60 8.55
C GLY A 82 14.91 9.57 8.52
N ALA A 83 13.89 9.76 7.68
CA ALA A 83 12.80 8.80 7.54
C ALA A 83 13.15 7.71 6.53
N SER A 84 12.42 6.59 6.63
CA SER A 84 12.47 5.49 5.65
C SER A 84 11.14 5.37 4.93
N LEU A 85 11.13 4.75 3.74
CA LEU A 85 9.94 4.46 2.97
C LEU A 85 9.86 2.95 2.72
N VAL A 86 8.69 2.36 2.93
CA VAL A 86 8.36 0.99 2.47
C VAL A 86 6.95 0.97 1.88
N ALA A 87 6.70 0.02 0.99
CA ALA A 87 5.35 -0.19 0.46
C ALA A 87 4.91 -1.65 0.61
N ILE A 88 3.65 -1.87 0.98
CA ILE A 88 3.05 -3.18 1.26
C ILE A 88 1.95 -3.47 0.22
N SER A 89 1.94 -4.68 -0.31
CA SER A 89 0.85 -5.20 -1.15
C SER A 89 0.67 -6.71 -0.93
N PRO A 90 -0.48 -7.30 -1.30
CA PRO A 90 -0.67 -8.76 -1.24
C PRO A 90 0.11 -9.52 -2.30
N GLN A 91 0.85 -8.82 -3.17
CA GLN A 91 1.62 -9.45 -4.23
C GLN A 91 2.64 -10.43 -3.67
N THR A 92 2.89 -11.52 -4.39
CA THR A 92 4.00 -12.41 -4.07
C THR A 92 5.35 -11.69 -4.15
N VAL A 93 6.35 -12.18 -3.41
CA VAL A 93 7.73 -11.68 -3.46
C VAL A 93 8.25 -11.54 -4.89
N LYS A 94 7.93 -12.51 -5.76
CA LYS A 94 8.33 -12.51 -7.16
C LYS A 94 7.69 -11.36 -7.96
N GLN A 95 6.41 -11.06 -7.74
CA GLN A 95 5.74 -9.94 -8.42
C GLN A 95 6.24 -8.59 -7.90
N SER A 96 6.51 -8.50 -6.60
CA SER A 96 7.16 -7.33 -5.98
C SER A 96 8.56 -7.11 -6.55
N PHE A 97 9.35 -8.17 -6.74
CA PHE A 97 10.66 -8.11 -7.40
C PHE A 97 10.56 -7.55 -8.82
N PHE A 98 9.66 -8.09 -9.65
CA PHE A 98 9.49 -7.59 -11.02
C PHE A 98 9.08 -6.12 -11.07
N MET A 99 8.24 -5.67 -10.12
CA MET A 99 7.87 -4.26 -10.06
C MET A 99 9.06 -3.38 -9.66
N ALA A 100 9.82 -3.78 -8.62
CA ALA A 100 10.99 -3.05 -8.17
C ALA A 100 12.05 -2.94 -9.28
N ASP A 101 12.32 -4.04 -9.99
CA ASP A 101 13.25 -4.09 -11.12
C ASP A 101 12.76 -3.27 -12.32
N GLN A 102 11.51 -3.45 -12.76
CA GLN A 102 10.97 -2.74 -13.92
C GLN A 102 10.93 -1.22 -13.72
N HIS A 103 10.60 -0.76 -12.51
CA HIS A 103 10.44 0.67 -12.19
C HIS A 103 11.65 1.25 -11.44
N GLN A 104 12.73 0.48 -11.27
CA GLN A 104 13.97 0.89 -10.58
C GLN A 104 13.68 1.53 -9.20
N LEU A 105 12.78 0.89 -8.44
CA LEU A 105 12.37 1.38 -7.13
C LEU A 105 13.51 1.14 -6.12
N ARG A 106 13.86 2.18 -5.37
CA ARG A 106 15.00 2.17 -4.44
C ARG A 106 14.61 1.90 -2.99
N PHE A 107 13.36 1.53 -2.75
CA PHE A 107 12.81 1.25 -1.42
C PHE A 107 12.17 -0.14 -1.36
N PRO A 108 12.08 -0.76 -0.17
CA PRO A 108 11.50 -2.10 -0.03
C PRO A 108 10.01 -2.15 -0.39
N LEU A 109 9.67 -3.04 -1.33
CA LEU A 109 8.31 -3.57 -1.50
C LEU A 109 8.15 -4.84 -0.67
N LEU A 110 7.23 -4.86 0.29
CA LEU A 110 6.95 -5.97 1.19
C LEU A 110 5.70 -6.74 0.74
N SER A 111 5.77 -8.07 0.88
CA SER A 111 4.70 -8.99 0.45
C SER A 111 3.83 -9.41 1.64
N ASP A 112 2.61 -8.89 1.70
CA ASP A 112 1.60 -9.18 2.75
C ASP A 112 0.64 -10.28 2.30
N ALA A 113 1.12 -11.53 2.31
CA ALA A 113 0.35 -12.68 1.87
C ALA A 113 -1.00 -12.78 2.62
N GLY A 114 -2.10 -12.76 1.87
CA GLY A 114 -3.47 -12.79 2.43
C GLY A 114 -3.94 -11.47 3.04
N ASN A 115 -3.27 -10.35 2.77
CA ASN A 115 -3.60 -9.02 3.29
C ASN A 115 -3.68 -8.98 4.84
N GLN A 116 -2.79 -9.71 5.54
CA GLN A 116 -2.86 -9.83 6.99
C GLN A 116 -2.56 -8.51 7.69
N VAL A 117 -1.52 -7.80 7.25
CA VAL A 117 -1.16 -6.49 7.79
C VAL A 117 -2.17 -5.45 7.32
N ALA A 118 -2.52 -5.42 6.03
CA ALA A 118 -3.51 -4.48 5.51
C ALA A 118 -4.87 -4.57 6.23
N ARG A 119 -5.27 -5.77 6.69
CA ARG A 119 -6.50 -5.95 7.47
C ARG A 119 -6.43 -5.34 8.85
N GLN A 120 -5.27 -5.36 9.49
CA GLN A 120 -5.05 -4.70 10.79
C GLN A 120 -5.12 -3.16 10.66
N PHE A 121 -4.85 -2.62 9.47
CA PHE A 121 -5.03 -1.21 9.14
C PHE A 121 -6.44 -0.86 8.64
N GLY A 122 -7.37 -1.84 8.57
CA GLY A 122 -8.75 -1.62 8.11
C GLY A 122 -8.91 -1.40 6.60
N LEU A 123 -7.92 -1.82 5.78
CA LEU A 123 -7.86 -1.42 4.36
C LEU A 123 -8.46 -2.44 3.39
N VAL A 124 -8.83 -3.64 3.85
CA VAL A 124 -9.10 -4.78 2.97
C VAL A 124 -10.56 -4.82 2.54
N TYR A 125 -10.77 -4.98 1.24
CA TYR A 125 -12.07 -5.29 0.67
C TYR A 125 -11.98 -6.49 -0.27
N ARG A 126 -13.12 -7.19 -0.43
CA ARG A 126 -13.26 -8.21 -1.46
C ARG A 126 -13.67 -7.56 -2.78
N VAL A 127 -12.91 -7.81 -3.84
CA VAL A 127 -13.21 -7.34 -5.19
C VAL A 127 -14.57 -7.91 -5.63
N PRO A 128 -15.58 -7.06 -5.95
CA PRO A 128 -16.90 -7.54 -6.36
C PRO A 128 -16.84 -8.38 -7.63
N ASP A 129 -17.69 -9.40 -7.75
CA ASP A 129 -17.65 -10.37 -8.87
C ASP A 129 -17.72 -9.70 -10.26
N GLU A 130 -18.49 -8.61 -10.39
CA GLU A 130 -18.53 -7.83 -11.63
C GLU A 130 -17.18 -7.19 -11.99
N GLN A 131 -16.41 -6.75 -10.99
CA GLN A 131 -15.06 -6.22 -11.16
C GLN A 131 -14.05 -7.34 -11.44
N GLN A 132 -14.21 -8.51 -10.81
CA GLN A 132 -13.38 -9.68 -11.11
C GLN A 132 -13.54 -10.09 -12.58
N ALA A 133 -14.76 -10.06 -13.12
CA ALA A 133 -15.00 -10.36 -14.54
C ALA A 133 -14.28 -9.38 -15.48
N ILE A 134 -14.21 -8.09 -15.11
CA ILE A 134 -13.44 -7.08 -15.85
C ILE A 134 -11.94 -7.38 -15.79
N TYR A 135 -11.41 -7.69 -14.60
CA TYR A 135 -9.99 -8.05 -14.45
C TYR A 135 -9.61 -9.25 -15.30
N ARG A 136 -10.42 -10.30 -15.31
CA ARG A 136 -10.18 -11.47 -16.19
C ARG A 136 -10.16 -11.08 -17.66
N ARG A 137 -11.08 -10.23 -18.13
CA ARG A 137 -11.11 -9.73 -19.52
C ARG A 137 -9.93 -8.83 -19.87
N ALA A 138 -9.41 -8.10 -18.88
CA ALA A 138 -8.23 -7.26 -19.00
C ALA A 138 -6.91 -8.03 -18.74
N PHE A 139 -6.96 -9.36 -18.65
CA PHE A 139 -5.81 -10.23 -18.35
C PHE A 139 -5.12 -9.96 -17.00
N VAL A 140 -5.83 -9.35 -16.05
CA VAL A 140 -5.40 -9.21 -14.66
C VAL A 140 -5.82 -10.46 -13.89
N ASN A 141 -4.83 -11.28 -13.50
CA ASN A 141 -5.03 -12.49 -12.72
C ASN A 141 -4.57 -12.26 -11.28
N LEU A 142 -5.49 -11.77 -10.42
CA LEU A 142 -5.16 -11.51 -9.01
C LEU A 142 -4.68 -12.77 -8.28
N PRO A 143 -5.31 -13.96 -8.46
CA PRO A 143 -4.79 -15.16 -7.80
C PRO A 143 -3.35 -15.51 -8.14
N PHE A 144 -2.95 -15.33 -9.40
CA PHE A 144 -1.56 -15.52 -9.80
C PHE A 144 -0.63 -14.44 -9.20
N ILE A 145 -1.08 -13.18 -9.16
CA ILE A 145 -0.26 -12.06 -8.68
C ILE A 145 -0.04 -12.14 -7.16
N ASN A 146 -1.09 -12.48 -6.41
CA ASN A 146 -1.11 -12.51 -4.95
C ASN A 146 -0.79 -13.90 -4.38
N GLY A 147 -0.87 -14.96 -5.19
CA GLY A 147 -0.60 -16.33 -4.78
C GLY A 147 -1.74 -16.98 -3.99
N GLU A 148 -2.97 -16.46 -4.07
CA GLU A 148 -4.12 -16.90 -3.29
C GLU A 148 -5.47 -16.51 -3.95
N GLU A 149 -6.58 -17.19 -3.62
CA GLU A 149 -7.85 -17.09 -4.36
C GLU A 149 -8.95 -16.22 -3.71
N SER A 150 -8.65 -15.46 -2.65
CA SER A 150 -9.64 -14.67 -1.90
C SER A 150 -10.30 -13.56 -2.71
N TRP A 151 -9.62 -13.06 -3.75
CA TRP A 151 -9.97 -11.84 -4.47
C TRP A 151 -10.05 -10.62 -3.56
N GLU A 152 -9.19 -10.53 -2.55
CA GLU A 152 -9.06 -9.37 -1.68
C GLU A 152 -7.94 -8.43 -2.13
N LEU A 153 -8.18 -7.14 -1.97
CA LEU A 153 -7.19 -6.08 -2.20
C LEU A 153 -7.27 -5.05 -1.06
N PRO A 154 -6.17 -4.36 -0.76
CA PRO A 154 -6.21 -3.17 0.07
C PRO A 154 -6.71 -1.98 -0.77
N ILE A 155 -7.45 -1.05 -0.18
CA ILE A 155 -7.52 0.31 -0.72
C ILE A 155 -6.13 0.95 -0.61
N PRO A 156 -5.74 1.84 -1.55
CA PRO A 156 -4.48 2.57 -1.41
C PRO A 156 -4.49 3.41 -0.14
N ALA A 157 -3.37 3.40 0.58
CA ALA A 157 -3.20 4.24 1.76
C ALA A 157 -1.75 4.66 1.92
N THR A 158 -1.52 5.77 2.61
CA THR A 158 -0.20 6.24 3.00
C THR A 158 -0.24 6.74 4.43
N TYR A 159 0.71 6.24 5.23
CA TYR A 159 0.88 6.60 6.62
C TYR A 159 2.28 7.16 6.85
N VAL A 160 2.41 8.07 7.80
CA VAL A 160 3.68 8.34 8.47
C VAL A 160 3.56 7.89 9.91
N ILE A 161 4.49 7.04 10.33
CA ILE A 161 4.55 6.44 11.66
C ILE A 161 5.80 7.00 12.36
N ASP A 162 5.60 7.60 13.54
CA ASP A 162 6.69 8.11 14.36
C ASP A 162 7.42 6.96 15.08
N ARG A 163 8.60 7.26 15.64
CA ARG A 163 9.51 6.26 16.21
C ARG A 163 8.93 5.48 17.39
N ASP A 164 7.91 6.03 18.04
CA ASP A 164 7.18 5.40 19.13
C ASP A 164 6.01 4.54 18.66
N GLY A 165 5.79 4.42 17.34
CA GLY A 165 4.68 3.67 16.74
C GLY A 165 3.43 4.51 16.44
N THR A 166 3.42 5.80 16.80
CA THR A 166 2.25 6.66 16.61
C THR A 166 2.07 7.07 15.15
N VAL A 167 0.87 6.94 14.60
CA VAL A 167 0.52 7.47 13.28
C VAL A 167 0.41 8.99 13.32
N VAL A 168 1.29 9.70 12.62
CA VAL A 168 1.33 11.18 12.56
C VAL A 168 0.85 11.75 11.22
N PHE A 169 0.61 10.88 10.25
CA PHE A 169 -0.10 11.19 8.99
C PHE A 169 -0.87 9.95 8.55
N ALA A 170 -2.08 10.13 8.05
CA ALA A 170 -2.90 9.07 7.48
C ALA A 170 -3.68 9.61 6.29
N SER A 171 -3.60 8.90 5.17
CA SER A 171 -4.37 9.13 3.95
C SER A 171 -4.82 7.79 3.43
N ALA A 172 -6.12 7.56 3.33
CA ALA A 172 -6.71 6.39 2.70
C ALA A 172 -7.99 6.85 2.01
N ASP A 173 -8.24 6.39 0.79
CA ASP A 173 -9.47 6.71 0.05
C ASP A 173 -9.98 5.45 -0.66
N GLU A 174 -11.29 5.24 -0.66
CA GLU A 174 -11.90 4.15 -1.41
C GLU A 174 -11.84 4.38 -2.92
N ASP A 175 -11.78 5.65 -3.36
CA ASP A 175 -11.39 6.03 -4.70
C ASP A 175 -9.88 5.85 -4.86
N TYR A 176 -9.48 4.73 -5.45
CA TYR A 176 -8.06 4.39 -5.62
C TYR A 176 -7.28 5.37 -6.51
N THR A 177 -7.94 6.36 -7.12
CA THR A 177 -7.29 7.44 -7.88
C THR A 177 -6.90 8.63 -7.01
N ASP A 178 -7.53 8.81 -5.84
CA ASP A 178 -7.12 9.80 -4.85
C ASP A 178 -6.04 9.20 -3.95
N ARG A 179 -4.90 9.89 -3.86
CA ARG A 179 -3.69 9.38 -3.21
C ARG A 179 -2.91 10.53 -2.60
N ALA A 180 -2.26 10.26 -1.48
CA ALA A 180 -1.36 11.21 -0.86
C ALA A 180 -0.26 11.63 -1.85
N GLU A 181 -0.14 12.94 -2.04
CA GLU A 181 0.95 13.53 -2.81
C GLU A 181 2.25 13.43 -2.02
N PRO A 182 3.41 13.16 -2.67
CA PRO A 182 4.70 13.10 -1.97
C PRO A 182 5.03 14.37 -1.18
N ALA A 183 4.55 15.53 -1.65
CA ALA A 183 4.71 16.80 -0.95
C ALA A 183 3.97 16.83 0.40
N ASP A 184 2.82 16.20 0.50
CA ASP A 184 2.03 16.13 1.74
C ASP A 184 2.73 15.23 2.76
N VAL A 185 3.24 14.10 2.28
CA VAL A 185 4.07 13.19 3.08
C VAL A 185 5.30 13.91 3.61
N LEU A 186 6.05 14.63 2.76
CA LEU A 186 7.24 15.38 3.17
C LEU A 186 6.93 16.46 4.21
N ARG A 187 5.81 17.17 4.05
CA ARG A 187 5.36 18.17 5.04
C ARG A 187 5.09 17.53 6.42
N SER A 188 4.60 16.30 6.46
CA SER A 188 4.36 15.59 7.72
C SER A 188 5.64 15.08 8.41
N LEU A 189 6.77 15.02 7.68
CA LEU A 189 8.07 14.58 8.20
C LEU A 189 8.90 15.72 8.81
N SER A 190 8.51 16.97 8.55
CA SER A 190 9.20 18.19 9.00
C SER A 190 8.88 18.57 10.45
#